data_AF-A0A0J7KCD7-F1
#
_entry.id   AF-A0A0J7KCD7-F1
#
_cell.length_a   1.000
_cell.length_b   1.000
_cell.length_c   1.000
_cell.angle_alpha   90.00
_cell.angle_beta   90.00
_cell.angle_gamma   90.00
#
_symmetry.space_group_name_H-M   'P 1'
#
loop_
_entity.id
_entity.type
_entity.pdbx_description
1 polymer ?
#
loop_
_entity_poly.entity_id
_entity_poly.type
_entity_poly.pdbx_seq_one_letter_code
_entity_poly.pdbx_strand_id
1 'polypeptide(L)'
;MLNVRRIKTNVNYFCYKEKVDRKECSFKVDTGSDVFILNRKLVDNEMKKKKIRTGYLNLRYPTGERVPVEFEVEVKVEIGRYSIVVVMLIADINDNCLLGVDFLKIINLEKVFFFFKQLLKLRN
;
A
#
# COMPACT_ATOMS: atom_id res chain seq x y z
N MET A 1 7.02 12.00 37.41
CA MET A 1 6.88 12.40 35.99
C MET A 1 7.54 11.31 35.14
N LEU A 2 6.77 10.49 34.42
CA LEU A 2 7.33 9.41 33.61
C LEU A 2 8.09 10.02 32.42
N ASN A 3 9.37 9.67 32.30
CA ASN A 3 10.23 10.14 31.23
C ASN A 3 9.90 9.32 29.97
N VAL A 4 8.85 9.72 29.26
CA VAL A 4 8.43 9.05 28.02
C VAL A 4 9.37 9.47 26.90
N ARG A 5 10.32 8.58 26.56
CA ARG A 5 11.11 8.74 25.34
C ARG A 5 10.24 8.41 24.14
N ARG A 6 9.74 9.44 23.47
CA ARG A 6 9.06 9.27 22.17
C ARG A 6 10.10 8.77 21.17
N ILE A 7 9.88 7.60 20.57
CA ILE A 7 10.68 7.15 19.42
C ILE A 7 10.52 8.22 18.33
N LYS A 8 11.60 8.91 17.97
CA LYS A 8 11.61 9.80 16.79
C LYS A 8 11.57 8.91 15.55
N THR A 9 10.37 8.61 15.08
CA THR A 9 10.18 8.01 13.76
C THR A 9 10.48 9.08 12.72
N ASN A 10 11.64 8.99 12.08
CA ASN A 10 11.88 9.74 10.84
C ASN A 10 10.76 9.34 9.86
N VAL A 11 9.95 10.30 9.41
CA VAL A 11 8.60 10.04 8.87
C VAL A 11 8.59 9.44 7.45
N ASN A 12 9.75 9.10 6.89
CA ASN A 12 9.95 8.77 5.47
C ASN A 12 10.27 7.30 5.18
N TYR A 13 10.20 6.37 6.14
CA TYR A 13 10.85 5.06 5.99
C TYR A 13 10.27 4.08 4.96
N PHE A 14 9.08 4.31 4.39
CA PHE A 14 8.47 3.36 3.44
C PHE A 14 7.81 4.02 2.22
N CYS A 15 8.47 5.03 1.65
CA CYS A 15 8.07 5.62 0.38
C CYS A 15 9.00 5.15 -0.75
N TYR A 16 8.44 4.55 -1.80
CA TYR A 16 9.16 4.01 -2.96
C TYR A 16 8.67 4.68 -4.24
N LYS A 17 9.59 5.24 -5.04
CA LYS A 17 9.27 5.81 -6.34
C LYS A 17 9.49 4.76 -7.42
N GLU A 18 8.41 4.16 -7.88
CA GLU A 18 8.44 3.01 -8.77
C GLU A 18 7.28 3.08 -9.77
N LYS A 19 6.76 1.95 -10.29
CA LYS A 19 5.76 1.97 -11.37
C LYS A 19 4.45 1.23 -11.08
N VAL A 20 3.35 1.80 -11.57
CA VAL A 20 2.03 1.16 -11.70
C VAL A 20 1.60 1.24 -13.16
N ASP A 21 1.35 0.10 -13.81
CA ASP A 21 1.09 0.00 -15.26
C ASP A 21 2.06 0.86 -16.09
N ARG A 22 3.36 0.76 -15.79
CA ARG A 22 4.48 1.48 -16.45
C ARG A 22 4.55 3.00 -16.16
N LYS A 23 3.63 3.56 -15.37
CA LYS A 23 3.66 4.96 -14.95
C LYS A 23 4.34 5.12 -13.60
N GLU A 24 5.06 6.22 -13.42
CA GLU A 24 5.66 6.54 -12.12
C GLU A 24 4.59 6.72 -11.03
N CYS A 25 4.76 6.04 -9.91
CA CYS A 25 3.99 6.25 -8.69
C CYS A 25 4.94 6.32 -7.48
N SER A 26 4.59 7.19 -6.53
CA SER A 26 5.18 7.18 -5.20
C SER A 26 4.32 6.30 -4.29
N PHE A 27 4.77 5.08 -4.06
CA PHE A 27 4.14 4.12 -3.16
C PHE A 27 4.53 4.38 -1.72
N LYS A 28 3.54 4.61 -0.88
CA LYS A 28 3.72 4.71 0.56
C LYS A 28 3.12 3.46 1.21
N VAL A 29 3.94 2.72 1.94
CA VAL A 29 3.45 1.59 2.74
C VAL A 29 2.76 2.15 3.97
N ASP A 30 1.48 1.82 4.13
CA ASP A 30 0.65 2.22 5.25
C ASP A 30 0.18 0.98 5.99
N THR A 31 0.82 0.69 7.12
CA THR A 31 0.48 -0.46 7.96
C THR A 31 -0.85 -0.30 8.70
N GLY A 32 -1.47 0.88 8.66
CA GLY A 32 -2.82 1.11 9.17
C GLY A 32 -3.92 0.87 8.13
N SER A 33 -3.55 0.56 6.89
CA SER A 33 -4.49 0.25 5.80
C SER A 33 -4.56 -1.24 5.52
N ASP A 34 -5.78 -1.75 5.35
CA ASP A 34 -6.05 -3.13 4.93
C ASP A 34 -6.13 -3.27 3.39
N VAL A 35 -6.10 -2.17 2.66
CA VAL A 35 -6.37 -2.13 1.21
C VAL A 35 -5.29 -1.38 0.43
N PHE A 36 -5.20 -1.65 -0.87
CA PHE A 36 -4.39 -0.89 -1.81
C PHE A 36 -5.21 0.23 -2.44
N ILE A 37 -4.67 1.45 -2.43
CA ILE A 37 -5.37 2.62 -2.96
C ILE A 37 -4.46 3.31 -3.96
N LEU A 38 -4.99 3.56 -5.15
CA LEU A 38 -4.36 4.38 -6.18
C LEU A 38 -5.13 5.69 -6.30
N ASN A 39 -4.41 6.81 -6.27
CA ASN A 39 -5.01 8.11 -6.41
C ASN A 39 -5.66 8.26 -7.80
N ARG A 40 -6.91 8.73 -7.84
CA ARG A 40 -7.64 8.99 -9.09
C ARG A 40 -6.87 9.86 -10.08
N LYS A 41 -5.97 10.73 -9.61
CA LYS A 41 -5.15 11.62 -10.46
C LYS A 41 -4.15 10.86 -11.33
N LEU A 42 -3.78 9.64 -10.97
CA LEU A 42 -2.82 8.81 -11.72
C LEU A 42 -3.50 7.89 -12.76
N VAL A 43 -4.82 7.81 -12.71
CA VAL A 43 -5.64 6.95 -13.56
C VAL A 43 -5.83 7.58 -14.94
N ASP A 44 -5.48 6.86 -16.01
CA ASP A 44 -5.81 7.26 -17.38
C ASP A 44 -6.98 6.46 -17.97
N ASN A 45 -7.25 6.73 -19.25
CA ASN A 45 -8.29 6.04 -20.00
C ASN A 45 -8.01 4.55 -20.20
N GLU A 46 -6.75 4.11 -20.24
CA GLU A 46 -6.42 2.68 -20.37
C GLU A 46 -6.70 1.94 -19.07
N MET A 47 -6.33 2.49 -17.92
CA MET A 47 -6.70 1.96 -16.61
C MET A 47 -8.22 1.93 -16.42
N LYS A 48 -8.94 2.97 -16.86
CA LYS A 48 -10.41 3.01 -16.80
C LYS A 48 -11.08 1.90 -17.61
N LYS A 49 -10.46 1.43 -18.71
CA LYS A 49 -10.98 0.27 -19.47
C LYS A 49 -10.86 -1.04 -18.71
N LYS A 50 -9.90 -1.14 -17.76
CA LYS A 50 -9.70 -2.31 -16.89
C LYS A 50 -10.55 -2.29 -15.62
N LYS A 51 -11.55 -1.40 -15.56
CA LYS A 51 -12.46 -1.29 -14.42
C LYS A 51 -13.16 -2.63 -14.16
N ILE A 52 -12.99 -3.16 -12.96
CA ILE A 52 -13.60 -4.44 -12.56
C ILE A 52 -14.98 -4.19 -11.96
N ARG A 53 -15.05 -3.27 -11.00
CA ARG A 53 -16.24 -3.03 -10.20
C ARG A 53 -16.49 -1.55 -10.01
N THR A 54 -17.76 -1.18 -10.10
CA THR A 54 -18.27 0.14 -9.70
C THR A 54 -19.31 -0.09 -8.62
N GLY A 55 -19.23 0.63 -7.50
CA GLY A 55 -20.22 0.53 -6.43
C GLY A 55 -19.99 1.58 -5.36
N TYR A 56 -21.01 1.81 -4.53
CA TYR A 56 -20.96 2.74 -3.41
C TYR A 56 -20.13 2.16 -2.25
N LEU A 57 -18.82 2.04 -2.44
CA LEU A 57 -17.86 1.69 -1.40
C LEU A 57 -17.22 2.99 -0.88
N ASN A 58 -17.01 3.07 0.43
CA ASN A 58 -16.26 4.17 1.04
C ASN A 58 -15.09 3.61 1.85
N LEU A 59 -13.92 4.20 1.69
CA LEU A 59 -12.82 4.07 2.63
C LEU A 59 -13.17 4.86 3.89
N ARG A 60 -12.77 4.35 5.06
CA ARG A 60 -12.97 5.04 6.34
C ARG A 60 -11.64 5.16 7.06
N TYR A 61 -11.21 6.39 7.32
CA TYR A 61 -10.04 6.65 8.14
C TYR A 61 -10.35 6.41 9.63
N PRO A 62 -9.32 6.17 10.46
CA PRO A 62 -9.49 6.09 11.92
C PRO A 62 -10.13 7.34 12.54
N THR A 63 -9.95 8.51 11.91
CA THR A 63 -10.59 9.79 12.29
C THR A 63 -12.11 9.80 12.08
N GLY A 64 -12.65 8.83 11.33
CA GLY A 64 -14.06 8.77 10.93
C GLY A 64 -14.34 9.41 9.58
N GLU A 65 -13.38 10.11 8.99
CA GLU A 65 -13.46 10.63 7.62
C GLU A 65 -13.74 9.50 6.62
N ARG A 66 -14.59 9.77 5.64
CA ARG A 66 -14.96 8.82 4.58
C ARG A 66 -14.53 9.35 3.23
N VAL A 67 -13.90 8.50 2.44
CA VAL A 67 -13.51 8.82 1.06
C VAL A 67 -14.21 7.84 0.12
N PRO A 68 -14.98 8.32 -0.86
CA PRO A 68 -15.66 7.46 -1.82
C PRO A 68 -14.63 6.76 -2.71
N VAL A 69 -14.84 5.47 -2.94
CA VAL A 69 -14.12 4.70 -3.95
C VAL A 69 -14.87 4.85 -5.26
N GLU A 70 -14.18 5.29 -6.31
CA GLU A 70 -14.78 5.43 -7.63
C GLU A 70 -14.98 4.07 -8.29
N PHE A 71 -13.95 3.21 -8.21
CA PHE A 71 -13.95 1.86 -8.77
C PHE A 71 -12.73 1.04 -8.34
N GLU A 72 -12.75 -0.24 -8.71
CA GLU A 72 -11.63 -1.17 -8.56
C GLU A 72 -10.99 -1.45 -9.93
N VAL A 73 -9.67 -1.54 -9.95
CA VAL A 73 -8.90 -1.79 -11.17
C VAL A 73 -7.79 -2.80 -10.92
N GLU A 74 -7.59 -3.72 -11.87
CA GLU A 74 -6.43 -4.60 -11.88
C GLU A 74 -5.25 -3.87 -12.53
N VAL A 75 -4.15 -3.74 -11.80
CA VAL A 75 -2.94 -3.04 -12.25
C VAL A 75 -1.69 -3.85 -11.95
N LYS A 76 -0.68 -3.68 -12.79
CA LYS A 76 0.66 -4.22 -12.56
C LYS A 76 1.47 -3.24 -11.71
N VAL A 77 1.83 -3.64 -10.51
CA VAL A 77 2.72 -2.91 -9.60
C VAL A 77 4.13 -3.46 -9.71
N GLU A 78 5.10 -2.58 -9.95
CA GLU A 78 6.51 -2.89 -10.05
C GLU A 78 7.23 -2.10 -8.95
N ILE A 79 7.87 -2.79 -8.01
CA ILE A 79 8.60 -2.18 -6.88
C ILE A 79 9.87 -2.98 -6.62
N GLY A 80 11.04 -2.38 -6.84
CA GLY A 80 12.32 -3.08 -6.82
C GLY A 80 12.32 -4.30 -7.75
N ARG A 81 12.52 -5.50 -7.19
CA ARG A 81 12.50 -6.76 -7.95
C ARG A 81 11.12 -7.38 -8.13
N TYR A 82 10.11 -6.84 -7.45
CA TYR A 82 8.76 -7.41 -7.46
C TYR A 82 7.95 -6.82 -8.60
N SER A 83 7.23 -7.68 -9.29
CA SER A 83 6.36 -7.34 -10.41
C SER A 83 5.10 -8.17 -10.25
N ILE A 84 4.05 -7.55 -9.71
CA ILE A 84 2.83 -8.25 -9.28
C ILE A 84 1.61 -7.60 -9.91
N VAL A 85 0.61 -8.41 -10.22
CA VAL A 85 -0.71 -7.91 -10.64
C VAL A 85 -1.62 -7.95 -9.43
N VAL A 86 -2.23 -6.82 -9.09
CA VAL A 86 -3.10 -6.66 -7.92
C VAL A 86 -4.32 -5.80 -8.25
N VAL A 87 -5.38 -5.97 -7.47
CA VAL A 87 -6.55 -5.08 -7.52
C VAL A 87 -6.32 -3.90 -6.59
N MET A 88 -6.44 -2.69 -7.11
CA MET A 88 -6.37 -1.44 -6.33
C MET A 88 -7.70 -0.69 -6.36
N LEU A 89 -8.02 -0.04 -5.25
CA LEU A 89 -9.16 0.87 -5.14
C LEU A 89 -8.77 2.25 -5.67
N ILE A 90 -9.59 2.85 -6.51
CA ILE A 90 -9.41 4.21 -6.99
C ILE A 90 -10.16 5.18 -6.08
N ALA A 91 -9.44 6.13 -5.49
CA ALA A 91 -10.02 7.15 -4.61
C ALA A 91 -9.26 8.48 -4.72
N ASP A 92 -9.91 9.59 -4.34
CA ASP A 92 -9.25 10.89 -4.19
C ASP A 92 -8.58 10.97 -2.82
N ILE A 93 -7.27 10.70 -2.79
CA ILE A 93 -6.43 10.75 -1.60
C ILE A 93 -5.29 11.76 -1.80
N ASN A 94 -4.55 12.07 -0.74
CA ASN A 94 -3.41 13.00 -0.84
C ASN A 94 -2.14 12.32 -1.36
N ASP A 95 -1.90 11.07 -0.95
CA ASP A 95 -0.77 10.28 -1.42
C ASP A 95 -1.02 9.75 -2.84
N ASN A 96 0.04 9.39 -3.56
CA ASN A 96 -0.06 8.85 -4.93
C ASN A 96 -0.57 7.40 -4.93
N CYS A 97 0.09 6.53 -4.17
CA CYS A 97 -0.32 5.13 -3.96
C CYS A 97 -0.16 4.78 -2.48
N LEU A 98 -1.16 4.14 -1.87
CA LEU A 98 -1.06 3.53 -0.55
C LEU A 98 -1.03 2.01 -0.68
N LEU A 99 -0.04 1.38 -0.04
CA LEU A 99 0.08 -0.06 0.06
C LEU A 99 -0.25 -0.50 1.49
N GLY A 100 -1.39 -1.14 1.65
CA GLY A 100 -1.79 -1.74 2.92
C GLY A 100 -0.92 -2.93 3.34
N VAL A 101 -1.17 -3.45 4.54
CA VAL A 101 -0.43 -4.58 5.12
C VAL A 101 -0.45 -5.84 4.26
N ASP A 102 -1.49 -6.04 3.45
CA ASP A 102 -1.59 -7.17 2.54
C ASP A 102 -0.50 -7.18 1.48
N PHE A 103 0.11 -6.03 1.16
CA PHE A 103 1.24 -5.96 0.25
C PHE A 103 2.42 -6.75 0.81
N LEU A 104 2.68 -6.61 2.12
CA LEU A 104 3.76 -7.32 2.81
C LEU A 104 3.55 -8.84 2.76
N LYS A 105 2.29 -9.30 2.81
CA LYS A 105 1.92 -10.71 2.63
C LYS A 105 2.19 -11.17 1.21
N ILE A 106 1.79 -10.37 0.20
CA ILE A 106 1.99 -10.70 -1.22
C ILE A 106 3.46 -10.85 -1.56
N ILE A 107 4.31 -9.93 -1.11
CA ILE A 107 5.77 -10.04 -1.30
C ILE A 107 6.43 -11.00 -0.30
N ASN A 108 5.62 -11.73 0.47
CA ASN A 108 6.00 -12.85 1.32
C ASN A 108 7.09 -12.46 2.34
N LEU A 109 7.01 -11.21 2.85
CA LEU A 109 7.90 -10.68 3.88
C LEU A 109 7.71 -11.37 5.24
N GLU A 110 6.57 -12.00 5.49
CA GLU A 110 6.35 -12.79 6.70
C GLU A 110 7.42 -13.87 6.89
N LYS A 111 7.90 -14.46 5.78
CA LYS A 111 8.99 -15.47 5.84
C LYS A 111 10.33 -14.88 6.27
N VAL A 112 10.57 -13.59 6.05
CA VAL A 112 11.80 -12.93 6.52
C VAL A 112 11.81 -12.92 8.05
N PHE A 113 10.69 -12.59 8.69
CA PHE A 113 10.59 -12.64 10.16
C PHE A 113 10.67 -14.07 10.70
N PHE A 114 10.09 -15.05 10.01
CA PHE A 114 10.23 -16.46 10.37
C PHE A 114 11.70 -16.91 10.33
N PHE A 115 12.43 -16.54 9.27
CA PHE A 115 13.85 -16.84 9.10
C PHE A 115 14.70 -16.22 10.23
N PHE A 116 14.46 -14.96 10.58
CA PHE A 116 15.15 -14.32 11.70
C PHE A 116 14.83 -14.98 13.05
N LYS A 117 13.58 -15.41 13.27
CA LYS A 117 13.18 -16.12 14.48
C LYS A 117 13.86 -17.50 14.58
N GLN A 118 14.07 -18.19 13.46
CA GLN A 118 14.82 -19.44 13.42
C GLN A 118 16.32 -19.23 13.67
N LEU A 119 16.93 -18.20 13.07
CA LEU A 119 18.32 -17.83 13.32
C LEU A 119 18.59 -17.43 14.78
N LEU A 120 17.64 -16.74 15.42
CA LEU A 120 17.74 -16.41 16.85
C LEU A 120 17.59 -17.65 17.75
N LYS A 121 16.79 -18.64 17.33
CA LYS A 121 16.70 -19.93 18.04
C LYS A 121 17.94 -20.80 17.89
N LEU A 122 18.71 -20.64 16.81
CA LEU A 122 19.98 -21.35 16.58
C LEU A 122 21.17 -20.70 17.30
N ARG A 123 20.96 -19.56 17.96
CA ARG A 123 21.99 -18.81 18.71
C ARG A 123 21.92 -19.00 20.22
N ASN A 124 20.98 -19.81 20.72
CA ASN A 124 20.85 -20.17 22.14
C ASN A 124 21.04 -21.67 22.34
#